data_AF-A0A2A5DD76-F1
#
_entry.id   AF-A0A2A5DD76-F1
#
_cell.length_a   1.000
_cell.length_b   1.000
_cell.length_c   1.000
_cell.angle_alpha   90.00
_cell.angle_beta   90.00
_cell.angle_gamma   90.00
#
_symmetry.space_group_name_H-M   'P 1'
#
loop_
_entity.id
_entity.type
_entity.pdbx_description
1 polymer ?
#
loop_
_entity_poly.entity_id
_entity_poly.type
_entity_poly.pdbx_seq_one_letter_code
_entity_poly.pdbx_strand_id
1 'polypeptide(L)'
;MKLHWLLFACCLGMCIIVGILFVIPEQPTVEVIDPETGEISIVHRGHGFTHPEYSTMSVGGPGAERHDHILWLGWALGSLICIFFVGCLAFGARKEDKVGAIAKPLFIGGIAYVGVWTMMFVTYRNYMNGDTEGRFLLLPIPTAWMIYGVWLLPAFFIINYIFAFNRQFWNDDLHKKFDAILERSRNRDNGDSV
;
A
#
# COMPACT_ATOMS: atom_id res chain seq x y z
N MET A 1 5.76 -0.18 21.72
CA MET A 1 6.81 -0.37 20.69
C MET A 1 7.28 0.99 20.19
N LYS A 2 8.60 1.20 20.01
CA LYS A 2 9.09 2.43 19.37
C LYS A 2 8.76 2.39 17.88
N LEU A 3 8.35 3.52 17.30
CA LEU A 3 7.86 3.62 15.91
C LEU A 3 8.79 2.97 14.86
N HIS A 4 10.11 3.12 15.02
CA HIS A 4 11.09 2.50 14.12
C HIS A 4 11.05 0.97 14.14
N TRP A 5 10.76 0.33 15.29
CA TRP A 5 10.61 -1.12 15.36
C TRP A 5 9.37 -1.60 14.62
N LEU A 6 8.29 -0.82 14.64
CA LEU A 6 7.09 -1.11 13.85
C LEU A 6 7.38 -1.05 12.36
N LEU A 7 8.06 0.00 11.90
CA LEU A 7 8.46 0.14 10.49
C LEU A 7 9.38 -0.99 10.04
N PHE A 8 10.36 -1.35 10.87
CA PHE A 8 11.25 -2.47 10.61
C PHE A 8 10.48 -3.80 10.51
N ALA A 9 9.58 -4.08 11.46
CA ALA A 9 8.75 -5.28 11.44
C ALA A 9 7.84 -5.34 10.20
N CYS A 10 7.22 -4.21 9.81
CA CYS A 10 6.44 -4.15 8.57
C CYS A 10 7.30 -4.43 7.34
N CYS A 11 8.48 -3.81 7.24
CA CYS A 11 9.41 -4.04 6.13
C CYS A 11 9.84 -5.51 6.04
N LEU A 12 10.25 -6.09 7.16
CA LEU A 12 10.60 -7.50 7.25
C LEU A 12 9.43 -8.40 6.83
N GLY A 13 8.22 -8.11 7.30
CA GLY A 13 7.01 -8.84 6.92
C GLY A 13 6.72 -8.77 5.42
N MET A 14 6.87 -7.59 4.80
CA MET A 14 6.72 -7.41 3.35
C MET A 14 7.76 -8.24 2.59
N CYS A 15 9.04 -8.20 3.00
CA CYS A 15 10.09 -9.01 2.38
C CYS A 15 9.83 -10.52 2.49
N ILE A 16 9.33 -10.98 3.64
CA ILE A 16 8.96 -12.39 3.84
C ILE A 16 7.82 -12.78 2.90
N ILE A 17 6.75 -11.99 2.81
CA ILE A 17 5.62 -12.28 1.93
C ILE A 17 6.06 -12.32 0.47
N VAL A 18 6.87 -11.35 0.03
CA VAL A 18 7.43 -11.35 -1.33
C VAL A 18 8.30 -12.59 -1.56
N GLY A 19 9.16 -12.96 -0.61
CA GLY A 19 9.95 -14.18 -0.68
C GLY A 19 9.10 -15.45 -0.82
N ILE A 20 7.98 -15.53 -0.10
CA ILE A 20 7.02 -16.64 -0.22
C ILE A 20 6.42 -16.69 -1.64
N LEU A 21 6.08 -15.53 -2.23
CA LEU A 21 5.52 -15.49 -3.59
C LEU A 21 6.47 -16.07 -4.65
N PHE A 22 7.80 -16.01 -4.45
CA PHE A 22 8.77 -16.64 -5.36
C PHE A 22 8.85 -18.17 -5.24
N VAL A 23 8.33 -18.75 -4.15
CA VAL A 23 8.34 -20.19 -3.91
C VAL A 23 7.01 -20.83 -4.32
N ILE A 24 5.94 -20.04 -4.43
CA ILE A 24 4.64 -20.53 -4.84
C ILE A 24 4.65 -20.77 -6.36
N PRO A 25 4.26 -21.98 -6.81
CA PRO A 25 4.20 -22.29 -8.23
C PRO A 25 3.21 -21.37 -8.96
N GLU A 26 3.63 -20.87 -10.13
CA GLU A 26 2.80 -20.03 -10.98
C GLU A 26 1.59 -20.82 -11.51
N GLN A 27 0.40 -20.26 -11.31
CA GLN A 27 -0.85 -20.77 -11.91
C GLN A 27 -1.18 -19.97 -13.17
N PRO A 28 -1.75 -20.59 -14.22
CA PRO A 28 -2.30 -21.96 -14.25
C PRO A 28 -1.30 -23.06 -14.67
N THR A 29 -1.50 -24.27 -14.13
CA THR A 29 -0.83 -25.49 -14.58
C THR A 29 -1.73 -26.32 -15.50
N VAL A 30 -1.14 -26.95 -16.53
CA VAL A 30 -1.83 -27.87 -17.44
C VAL A 30 -1.21 -29.25 -17.30
N GLU A 31 -2.04 -30.26 -17.04
CA GLU A 31 -1.64 -31.65 -17.11
C GLU A 31 -1.54 -32.08 -18.58
N VAL A 32 -0.34 -32.42 -19.03
CA VAL A 32 -0.08 -32.94 -20.38
C VAL A 32 0.27 -34.42 -20.23
N ILE A 33 -0.59 -35.27 -20.79
CA ILE A 33 -0.37 -36.71 -20.87
C ILE A 33 0.53 -36.97 -22.08
N ASP A 34 1.69 -37.54 -21.85
CA ASP A 34 2.57 -37.97 -22.92
C ASP A 34 1.90 -39.15 -23.68
N PRO A 35 1.62 -39.00 -24.98
CA PRO A 35 0.91 -40.02 -25.75
C PRO A 35 1.70 -41.32 -25.94
N GLU A 36 3.02 -41.33 -25.73
CA GLU A 36 3.86 -42.52 -25.92
C GLU A 36 4.12 -43.29 -24.62
N THR A 37 4.27 -42.57 -23.50
CA THR A 37 4.61 -43.16 -22.20
C THR A 37 3.41 -43.24 -21.24
N GLY A 38 2.33 -42.50 -21.53
CA GLY A 38 1.19 -42.35 -20.63
C GLY A 38 1.52 -41.54 -19.36
N GLU A 39 2.70 -40.92 -19.29
CA GLU A 39 3.15 -40.17 -18.13
C GLU A 39 2.46 -38.80 -18.06
N ILE A 40 1.95 -38.45 -16.88
CA ILE A 40 1.27 -37.17 -16.64
C ILE A 40 2.33 -36.15 -16.23
N SER A 41 2.64 -35.19 -17.10
CA SER A 41 3.54 -34.09 -16.82
C SER A 41 2.76 -32.80 -16.51
N ILE A 42 3.08 -32.14 -15.39
CA ILE A 42 2.46 -30.86 -15.03
C ILE A 42 3.27 -29.74 -15.68
N VAL A 43 2.75 -29.16 -16.78
CA VAL A 43 3.39 -28.04 -17.48
C VAL A 43 2.85 -26.73 -16.93
N HIS A 44 3.74 -25.88 -16.42
CA HIS A 44 3.38 -24.54 -15.94
C HIS A 44 3.21 -23.59 -17.14
N ARG A 45 2.02 -23.01 -17.33
CA ARG A 45 1.76 -22.01 -18.38
C ARG A 45 1.58 -20.63 -17.75
N GLY A 46 2.69 -19.94 -17.47
CA GLY A 46 2.68 -18.55 -17.01
C GLY A 46 2.04 -17.55 -18.01
N HIS A 47 1.74 -17.97 -19.25
CA HIS A 47 1.13 -17.15 -20.30
C HIS A 47 -0.39 -17.35 -20.46
N GLY A 48 -1.03 -18.14 -19.60
CA GLY A 48 -2.48 -18.39 -19.65
C GLY A 48 -2.90 -19.49 -20.65
N PHE A 49 -4.20 -19.63 -20.83
CA PHE A 49 -4.86 -20.55 -21.74
C PHE A 49 -5.16 -19.88 -23.09
N THR A 50 -5.26 -20.65 -24.16
CA THR A 50 -5.77 -20.14 -25.44
C THR A 50 -7.26 -19.83 -25.30
N HIS A 51 -7.71 -18.68 -25.82
CA HIS A 51 -9.13 -18.31 -25.81
C HIS A 51 -9.95 -19.33 -26.62
N PRO A 52 -11.10 -19.82 -26.12
CA PRO A 52 -11.90 -20.85 -26.81
C PRO A 52 -12.30 -20.47 -28.23
N GLU A 53 -12.63 -19.19 -28.44
CA GLU A 53 -13.07 -18.67 -29.75
C GLU A 53 -11.95 -18.03 -30.60
N TYR A 54 -10.84 -17.59 -29.99
CA TYR A 54 -9.81 -16.79 -30.67
C TYR A 54 -8.42 -17.36 -30.37
N SER A 55 -7.92 -18.23 -31.25
CA SER A 55 -6.65 -18.95 -31.05
C SER A 55 -5.41 -18.05 -30.91
N THR A 56 -5.50 -16.80 -31.38
CA THR A 56 -4.45 -15.79 -31.27
C THR A 56 -4.46 -15.04 -29.92
N MET A 57 -5.44 -15.28 -29.06
CA MET A 57 -5.60 -14.60 -27.78
C MET A 57 -5.35 -15.56 -26.61
N SER A 58 -4.59 -15.09 -25.61
CA SER A 58 -4.45 -15.78 -24.33
C SER A 58 -5.40 -15.20 -23.29
N VAL A 59 -6.01 -16.07 -22.51
CA VAL A 59 -6.85 -15.75 -21.36
C VAL A 59 -6.26 -16.38 -20.12
N GLY A 60 -6.28 -15.66 -19.00
CA GLY A 60 -5.68 -16.16 -17.77
C GLY A 60 -6.44 -17.32 -17.09
N GLY A 61 -7.53 -17.82 -17.68
CA GLY A 61 -8.42 -18.81 -17.07
C GLY A 61 -9.29 -18.24 -15.94
N PRO A 62 -10.03 -19.11 -15.23
CA PRO A 62 -10.89 -18.72 -14.10
C PRO A 62 -10.11 -18.00 -13.00
N GLY A 63 -10.64 -16.87 -12.51
CA GLY A 63 -9.97 -16.04 -11.52
C GLY A 63 -9.76 -16.75 -10.16
N ALA A 64 -10.73 -17.58 -9.75
CA ALA A 64 -10.66 -18.33 -8.49
C ALA A 64 -9.50 -19.34 -8.48
N GLU A 65 -9.35 -20.12 -9.54
CA GLU A 65 -8.24 -21.10 -9.66
C GLU A 65 -6.87 -20.42 -9.61
N ARG A 66 -6.75 -19.26 -10.25
CA ARG A 66 -5.48 -18.52 -10.31
C ARG A 66 -5.12 -17.84 -8.99
N HIS A 67 -6.09 -17.27 -8.28
CA HIS A 67 -5.80 -16.33 -7.19
C HIS A 67 -6.27 -16.76 -5.80
N ASP A 68 -7.24 -17.66 -5.64
CA ASP A 68 -7.88 -17.89 -4.33
C ASP A 68 -6.86 -18.35 -3.25
N HIS A 69 -5.89 -19.19 -3.64
CA HIS A 69 -4.85 -19.70 -2.75
C HIS A 69 -3.78 -18.65 -2.34
N ILE A 70 -3.55 -17.61 -3.16
CA ILE A 70 -2.60 -16.51 -2.87
C ILE A 70 -3.28 -15.22 -2.45
N LEU A 71 -4.61 -15.13 -2.53
CA LEU A 71 -5.33 -13.88 -2.35
C LEU A 71 -5.05 -13.26 -0.98
N TRP A 72 -5.01 -14.09 0.06
CA TRP A 72 -4.73 -13.67 1.42
C TRP A 72 -3.32 -13.09 1.58
N LEU A 73 -2.32 -13.59 0.83
CA LEU A 73 -0.98 -13.01 0.79
C LEU A 73 -1.02 -11.61 0.16
N GLY A 74 -1.79 -11.45 -0.91
CA GLY A 74 -2.04 -10.14 -1.52
C GLY A 74 -2.66 -9.16 -0.52
N TRP A 75 -3.69 -9.60 0.22
CA TRP A 75 -4.31 -8.78 1.26
C TRP A 75 -3.34 -8.41 2.39
N ALA A 76 -2.55 -9.37 2.88
CA ALA A 76 -1.59 -9.17 3.93
C ALA A 76 -0.49 -8.18 3.49
N LEU A 77 0.03 -8.35 2.27
CA LEU A 77 1.03 -7.45 1.69
C LEU A 77 0.49 -6.03 1.57
N GLY A 78 -0.70 -5.84 0.98
CA GLY A 78 -1.28 -4.51 0.84
C GLY A 78 -1.62 -3.85 2.19
N SER A 79 -2.05 -4.64 3.18
CA SER A 79 -2.28 -4.14 4.54
C SER A 79 -0.99 -3.67 5.20
N LEU A 80 0.10 -4.44 5.05
CA LEU A 80 1.42 -4.03 5.54
C LEU A 80 1.94 -2.78 4.83
N ILE A 81 1.73 -2.66 3.51
CA ILE A 81 2.09 -1.45 2.74
C ILE A 81 1.32 -0.24 3.26
N CYS A 82 0.01 -0.36 3.51
CA CYS A 82 -0.81 0.72 4.07
C CYS A 82 -0.31 1.15 5.46
N ILE A 83 -0.03 0.19 6.34
CA ILE A 83 0.50 0.45 7.68
C ILE A 83 1.88 1.10 7.61
N PHE A 84 2.76 0.58 6.74
CA PHE A 84 4.10 1.11 6.53
C PHE A 84 4.06 2.54 6.00
N PHE A 85 3.21 2.82 5.01
CA PHE A 85 3.00 4.17 4.48
C PHE A 85 2.58 5.17 5.56
N VAL A 86 1.55 4.84 6.35
CA VAL A 86 1.09 5.70 7.45
C VAL A 86 2.17 5.84 8.53
N GLY A 87 2.92 4.78 8.80
CA GLY A 87 4.07 4.82 9.70
C GLY A 87 5.17 5.76 9.22
N CYS A 88 5.47 5.79 7.92
CA CYS A 88 6.42 6.73 7.33
C CYS A 88 5.94 8.18 7.46
N LEU A 89 4.65 8.44 7.25
CA LEU A 89 4.07 9.77 7.51
C LEU A 89 4.19 10.16 8.98
N ALA A 90 3.90 9.24 9.91
CA ALA A 90 4.05 9.48 11.34
C ALA A 90 5.51 9.74 11.73
N PHE A 91 6.46 9.04 11.09
CA PHE A 91 7.89 9.23 11.31
C PHE A 91 8.36 10.59 10.83
N GLY A 92 7.96 11.01 9.62
CA GLY A 92 8.29 12.33 9.06
C GLY A 92 7.61 13.49 9.80
N ALA A 93 6.43 13.27 10.36
CA ALA A 93 5.73 14.30 11.14
C ALA A 93 6.27 14.48 12.57
N ARG A 94 7.19 13.62 13.02
CA ARG A 94 7.62 13.58 14.42
C ARG A 94 8.52 14.76 14.77
N LYS A 95 8.19 15.47 15.85
CA LYS A 95 9.01 16.54 16.46
C LYS A 95 9.31 16.17 17.90
N GLU A 96 10.58 16.18 18.31
CA GLU A 96 11.02 15.84 19.67
C GLU A 96 10.38 14.53 20.19
N ASP A 97 10.44 13.49 19.35
CA ASP A 97 9.86 12.15 19.58
C ASP A 97 8.32 12.07 19.68
N LYS A 98 7.58 13.15 19.49
CA LYS A 98 6.11 13.17 19.50
C LYS A 98 5.54 13.46 18.11
N VAL A 99 4.51 12.69 17.71
CA VAL A 99 3.77 12.91 16.45
C VAL A 99 2.81 14.10 16.59
N GLY A 100 2.45 14.51 17.81
CA GLY A 100 1.75 15.77 18.06
C GLY A 100 0.33 15.82 17.52
N ALA A 101 -0.01 16.92 16.86
CA ALA A 101 -1.35 17.26 16.39
C ALA A 101 -1.91 16.27 15.36
N ILE A 102 -1.02 15.74 14.52
CA ILE A 102 -1.37 14.89 13.38
C ILE A 102 -1.53 13.41 13.77
N ALA A 103 -1.26 13.04 15.03
CA ALA A 103 -1.35 11.64 15.47
C ALA A 103 -2.77 11.05 15.31
N LYS A 104 -3.79 11.79 15.75
CA LYS A 104 -5.19 11.37 15.64
C LYS A 104 -5.66 11.21 14.19
N PRO A 105 -5.47 12.18 13.28
CA PRO A 105 -5.87 12.00 11.88
C PRO A 105 -5.05 10.93 11.18
N LEU A 106 -3.75 10.74 11.49
CA LEU A 106 -2.99 9.61 10.95
C LEU A 106 -3.56 8.26 11.38
N PHE A 107 -3.95 8.12 12.64
CA PHE A 107 -4.54 6.88 13.14
C PHE A 107 -5.90 6.59 12.48
N ILE A 108 -6.79 7.58 12.42
CA ILE A 108 -8.11 7.44 11.78
C ILE A 108 -7.96 7.16 10.28
N GLY A 109 -7.11 7.93 9.60
CA GLY A 109 -6.83 7.74 8.19
C GLY A 109 -6.18 6.39 7.90
N GLY A 110 -5.31 5.90 8.78
CA GLY A 110 -4.69 4.58 8.64
C GLY A 110 -5.68 3.43 8.78
N ILE A 111 -6.60 3.51 9.75
CA ILE A 111 -7.70 2.54 9.87
C ILE A 111 -8.58 2.59 8.61
N ALA A 112 -8.95 3.79 8.17
CA ALA A 112 -9.73 3.95 6.94
C ALA A 112 -8.99 3.37 5.72
N TYR A 113 -7.67 3.51 5.65
CA TYR A 113 -6.88 3.03 4.52
C TYR A 113 -6.85 1.52 4.43
N VAL A 114 -6.57 0.85 5.56
CA VAL A 114 -6.64 -0.60 5.66
C VAL A 114 -8.07 -1.10 5.42
N GLY A 115 -9.08 -0.37 5.90
CA GLY A 115 -10.49 -0.68 5.67
C GLY A 115 -10.88 -0.64 4.19
N VAL A 116 -10.51 0.44 3.48
CA VAL A 116 -10.73 0.60 2.04
C VAL A 116 -9.99 -0.49 1.25
N TRP A 117 -8.74 -0.77 1.58
CA TRP A 117 -7.98 -1.88 0.99
C TRP A 117 -8.68 -3.22 1.20
N THR A 118 -9.19 -3.46 2.42
CA THR A 118 -9.91 -4.69 2.75
C THR A 118 -11.23 -4.79 1.98
N MET A 119 -11.96 -3.69 1.79
CA MET A 119 -13.17 -3.68 0.97
C MET A 119 -12.87 -3.96 -0.51
N MET A 120 -11.77 -3.41 -1.04
CA MET A 120 -11.29 -3.74 -2.38
C MET A 120 -11.01 -5.24 -2.51
N PHE A 121 -10.34 -5.84 -1.52
CA PHE A 121 -10.06 -7.28 -1.49
C PHE A 121 -11.33 -8.14 -1.44
N VAL A 122 -12.27 -7.83 -0.54
CA VAL A 122 -13.52 -8.60 -0.37
C VAL A 122 -14.35 -8.55 -1.66
N THR A 123 -14.50 -7.36 -2.23
CA THR A 123 -15.27 -7.18 -3.47
C THR A 123 -14.57 -7.82 -4.67
N TYR A 124 -13.24 -7.82 -4.70
CA TYR A 124 -12.47 -8.55 -5.70
C TYR A 124 -12.66 -10.06 -5.58
N ARG A 125 -12.69 -10.60 -4.35
CA ARG A 125 -12.98 -12.02 -4.12
C ARG A 125 -14.35 -12.42 -4.65
N ASN A 126 -15.38 -11.61 -4.39
CA ASN A 126 -16.73 -11.86 -4.93
C ASN A 126 -16.74 -11.81 -6.46
N TYR A 127 -16.05 -10.82 -7.04
CA TYR A 127 -15.92 -10.67 -8.50
C TYR A 127 -15.29 -11.89 -9.16
N MET A 128 -14.27 -12.51 -8.53
CA MET A 128 -13.66 -13.74 -9.03
C MET A 128 -14.60 -14.96 -8.97
N ASN A 129 -15.58 -14.95 -8.07
CA ASN A 129 -16.57 -16.01 -7.92
C ASN A 129 -17.81 -15.83 -8.83
N GLY A 130 -17.74 -14.89 -9.78
CA GLY A 130 -18.78 -14.68 -10.79
C GLY A 130 -19.73 -13.50 -10.52
N ASP A 131 -19.59 -12.80 -9.39
CA ASP A 131 -20.38 -11.61 -9.07
C ASP A 131 -19.83 -10.36 -9.82
N THR A 132 -20.13 -10.29 -11.12
CA THR A 132 -19.56 -9.29 -12.04
C THR A 132 -20.52 -8.15 -12.40
N GLU A 133 -21.76 -8.19 -11.90
CA GLU A 133 -22.80 -7.23 -12.28
C GLU A 133 -22.68 -5.89 -11.53
N GLY A 134 -22.09 -5.91 -10.33
CA GLY A 134 -21.92 -4.73 -9.50
C GLY A 134 -21.02 -3.68 -10.14
N ARG A 135 -21.57 -2.49 -10.41
CA ARG A 135 -20.81 -1.32 -10.89
C ARG A 135 -21.10 -0.08 -10.06
N PHE A 136 -20.08 0.76 -9.90
CA PHE A 136 -20.18 2.07 -9.27
C PHE A 136 -19.49 3.11 -10.17
N LEU A 137 -20.22 4.15 -10.56
CA LEU A 137 -19.75 5.20 -11.49
C LEU A 137 -19.04 4.63 -12.74
N LEU A 138 -19.68 3.64 -13.38
CA LEU A 138 -19.21 2.93 -14.60
C LEU A 138 -18.09 1.91 -14.39
N LEU A 139 -17.49 1.81 -13.20
CA LEU A 139 -16.42 0.86 -12.90
C LEU A 139 -16.96 -0.36 -12.15
N PRO A 140 -16.38 -1.56 -12.36
CA PRO A 140 -16.63 -2.70 -11.47
C PRO A 140 -16.34 -2.32 -10.01
N ILE A 141 -17.12 -2.83 -9.06
CA ILE A 141 -16.97 -2.51 -7.62
C ILE A 141 -15.52 -2.59 -7.11
N PRO A 142 -14.73 -3.66 -7.37
CA PRO A 142 -13.34 -3.72 -6.89
C PRO A 142 -12.47 -2.60 -7.49
N THR A 143 -12.67 -2.27 -8.77
CA THR A 143 -11.97 -1.16 -9.43
C THR A 143 -12.39 0.19 -8.86
N ALA A 144 -13.66 0.35 -8.50
CA ALA A 144 -14.16 1.56 -7.85
C ALA A 144 -13.49 1.80 -6.48
N TRP A 145 -13.30 0.74 -5.67
CA TRP A 145 -12.54 0.86 -4.41
C TRP A 145 -11.08 1.25 -4.62
N MET A 146 -10.44 0.75 -5.67
CA MET A 146 -9.07 1.14 -6.03
C MET A 146 -9.00 2.63 -6.42
N ILE A 147 -9.83 3.06 -7.38
CA ILE A 147 -9.77 4.42 -7.94
C ILE A 147 -10.31 5.47 -6.97
N TYR A 148 -11.45 5.22 -6.33
CA TYR A 148 -12.09 6.23 -5.48
C TYR A 148 -11.74 6.08 -4.01
N GLY A 149 -11.41 4.87 -3.56
CA GLY A 149 -10.97 4.63 -2.19
C GLY A 149 -9.47 4.82 -2.06
N VAL A 150 -8.70 3.85 -2.55
CA VAL A 150 -7.24 3.77 -2.35
C VAL A 150 -6.54 5.02 -2.89
N TRP A 151 -6.94 5.51 -4.07
CA TRP A 151 -6.27 6.64 -4.70
C TRP A 151 -6.60 8.01 -4.08
N LEU A 152 -7.84 8.22 -3.63
CA LEU A 152 -8.26 9.50 -3.07
C LEU A 152 -7.91 9.65 -1.58
N LEU A 153 -7.83 8.56 -0.84
CA LEU A 153 -7.53 8.62 0.60
C LEU A 153 -6.17 9.30 0.94
N PRO A 154 -5.09 9.17 0.14
CA PRO A 154 -3.90 10.01 0.25
C PRO A 154 -4.18 11.51 0.40
N ALA A 155 -5.20 12.05 -0.28
CA ALA A 155 -5.56 13.46 -0.17
C ALA A 155 -6.03 13.84 1.24
N PHE A 156 -6.70 12.94 1.96
CA PHE A 156 -7.07 13.15 3.36
C PHE A 156 -5.83 13.39 4.24
N PHE A 157 -4.76 12.61 4.05
CA PHE A 157 -3.51 12.80 4.80
C PHE A 157 -2.84 14.13 4.47
N ILE A 158 -2.81 14.52 3.19
CA ILE A 158 -2.24 15.80 2.74
C ILE A 158 -2.98 16.98 3.38
N ILE A 159 -4.32 16.97 3.32
CA ILE A 159 -5.14 18.05 3.89
C ILE A 159 -4.90 18.17 5.40
N ASN A 160 -4.91 17.05 6.12
CA ASN A 160 -4.64 17.07 7.57
C ASN A 160 -3.20 17.51 7.89
N TYR A 161 -2.23 17.15 7.05
CA TYR A 161 -0.86 17.60 7.19
C TYR A 161 -0.76 19.12 7.03
N ILE A 162 -1.39 19.71 6.01
CA ILE A 162 -1.42 21.18 5.80
C ILE A 162 -1.96 21.90 7.03
N PHE A 163 -3.09 21.46 7.60
CA PHE A 163 -3.65 22.09 8.79
C PHE A 163 -2.78 21.90 10.05
N ALA A 164 -2.16 20.73 10.20
CA ALA A 164 -1.25 20.47 11.30
C ALA A 164 0.09 21.20 11.16
N PHE A 165 0.48 21.55 9.92
CA PHE A 165 1.80 22.11 9.60
C PHE A 165 2.06 23.41 10.35
N ASN A 166 1.13 24.36 10.29
CA ASN A 166 1.26 25.65 10.97
C ASN A 166 1.39 25.46 12.49
N ARG A 167 0.63 24.53 13.07
CA ARG A 167 0.67 24.31 14.52
C ARG A 167 1.96 23.63 15.00
N GLN A 168 2.53 22.76 14.18
CA GLN A 168 3.60 21.84 14.60
C GLN A 168 4.99 22.28 14.13
N PHE A 169 5.09 22.78 12.90
CA PHE A 169 6.35 23.15 12.25
C PHE A 169 6.57 24.67 12.18
N TRP A 170 5.50 25.46 12.03
CA TRP A 170 5.58 26.91 11.88
C TRP A 170 4.87 27.68 13.01
N ASN A 171 5.34 27.47 14.25
CA ASN A 171 4.77 28.10 15.44
C ASN A 171 5.48 29.43 15.78
N ASP A 172 4.79 30.38 16.43
CA ASP A 172 5.32 31.69 16.83
C ASP A 172 6.55 31.57 17.76
N ASP A 173 6.62 30.50 18.55
CA ASP A 173 7.78 30.23 19.41
C ASP A 173 9.04 29.89 18.60
N LEU A 174 8.86 29.32 17.40
CA LEU A 174 9.96 29.05 16.46
C LEU A 174 10.44 30.32 15.79
N HIS A 175 9.53 31.25 15.46
CA HIS A 175 9.89 32.60 15.00
C HIS A 175 10.77 33.32 16.01
N LYS A 176 10.34 33.37 17.28
CA LYS A 176 11.13 34.01 18.35
C LYS A 176 12.52 33.40 18.51
N LYS A 177 12.64 32.07 18.39
CA LYS A 177 13.93 31.38 18.44
C LYS A 177 14.79 31.68 17.22
N PHE A 178 14.19 31.75 16.03
CA PHE A 178 14.89 32.08 14.80
C PHE A 178 15.39 33.53 14.81
N ASP A 179 14.55 34.47 15.21
CA ASP A 179 14.90 35.89 15.34
C ASP A 179 16.02 36.09 16.38
N ALA A 180 15.95 35.41 17.53
CA ALA A 180 17.01 35.45 18.53
C ALA A 180 18.36 34.89 18.02
N ILE A 181 18.34 33.91 17.11
CA ILE A 181 19.57 33.39 16.48
C ILE A 181 20.13 34.41 15.48
N LEU A 182 19.27 35.05 14.68
CA LEU A 182 19.69 36.10 13.74
C LEU A 182 20.28 37.33 14.45
N GLU A 183 19.68 37.75 15.58
CA GLU A 183 20.22 38.83 16.39
C GLU A 183 21.60 38.49 16.97
N ARG A 184 21.78 37.25 17.46
CA ARG A 184 23.09 36.77 17.94
C ARG A 184 24.13 36.72 16.82
N SER A 185 23.79 36.25 15.63
CA SER A 185 24.75 36.20 14.51
C SER A 185 25.14 37.61 14.06
N ARG A 186 24.19 38.54 13.99
CA ARG A 186 24.46 39.93 13.60
C ARG A 186 25.36 40.66 14.60
N ASN A 187 25.15 40.43 15.90
CA ASN A 187 26.00 41.00 16.94
C ASN A 187 27.41 40.39 16.96
N ARG A 188 27.56 39.13 16.52
CA ARG A 188 28.88 38.48 16.39
C ARG A 188 29.68 39.05 15.23
N ASP A 189 29.08 39.18 14.04
CA ASP A 189 29.76 39.77 12.87
C ASP A 189 30.17 41.23 13.11
N ASN A 190 29.35 42.01 13.82
CA ASN A 190 29.69 43.39 14.19
C ASN A 190 30.74 43.49 15.31
N GLY A 191 30.91 42.44 16.12
CA GLY A 191 31.86 42.38 17.24
C GLY A 191 33.26 41.94 16.83
N ASP A 192 33.39 41.12 15.78
CA ASP A 192 34.68 40.67 15.22
C ASP A 192 35.30 41.68 14.24
N SER A 193 34.62 42.81 13.97
CA SER A 193 35.07 43.90 13.08
C SER A 193 35.68 45.13 13.79
N VAL A 194 36.09 45.00 15.06
CA VAL A 194 36.75 46.06 15.85
C VAL A 194 38.14 45.64 16.31
#